data_AF-A0A3M0YU30-F1
#
_entry.id   AF-A0A3M0YU30-F1
#
_cell.length_a   1.000
_cell.length_b   1.000
_cell.length_c   1.000
_cell.angle_alpha   90.00
_cell.angle_beta   90.00
_cell.angle_gamma   90.00
#
_symmetry.space_group_name_H-M   'P 1'
#
loop_
_entity.id
_entity.type
_entity.pdbx_description
1 polymer ?
#
loop_
_entity_poly.entity_id
_entity_poly.type
_entity_poly.pdbx_seq_one_letter_code
_entity_poly.pdbx_strand_id
1 'polypeptide(L)'
;MPSVPQLTLIDPIDITPFGGNLLRVCDVNGDGESEYVILQSPGQFQSQVRDWKNSGVTPRDQDVFCITVIDSSGNVLWQYGSPWPEPMNPYVSHGSGDQLVIDDVDGDGELEIVTVRKDELLILAASCGRIKNSTRLPADNFTRLATARLRGKRDGC
;
A
#
# COMPACT_ATOMS: atom_id res chain seq x y z
N MET A 1 -37.28 -11.09 16.63
CA MET A 1 -35.83 -10.82 16.62
C MET A 1 -35.40 -10.71 15.17
N PRO A 2 -34.64 -9.68 14.75
CA PRO A 2 -34.12 -9.65 13.39
C PRO A 2 -33.15 -10.84 13.17
N SER A 3 -33.17 -11.42 11.98
CA SER A 3 -32.26 -12.52 11.61
C SER A 3 -30.82 -12.01 11.57
N VAL A 4 -29.90 -12.76 12.17
CA VAL A 4 -28.46 -12.46 12.11
C VAL A 4 -27.97 -12.68 10.67
N PRO A 5 -27.24 -11.73 10.06
CA PRO A 5 -26.67 -11.93 8.74
C PRO A 5 -25.75 -13.15 8.73
N GLN A 6 -25.90 -14.00 7.70
CA GLN A 6 -25.02 -15.13 7.47
C GLN A 6 -23.93 -14.71 6.50
N LEU A 7 -22.67 -14.91 6.87
CA LEU A 7 -21.53 -14.74 5.99
C LEU A 7 -21.22 -16.09 5.36
N THR A 8 -21.12 -16.13 4.03
CA THR A 8 -20.71 -17.31 3.28
C THR A 8 -19.39 -16.98 2.58
N LEU A 9 -18.39 -17.85 2.74
CA LEU A 9 -17.18 -17.77 1.93
C LEU A 9 -17.57 -18.12 0.49
N ILE A 10 -17.36 -17.18 -0.43
CA ILE A 10 -17.61 -17.38 -1.85
C ILE A 10 -16.41 -18.10 -2.44
N ASP A 11 -15.26 -17.42 -2.51
CA ASP A 11 -14.04 -17.96 -3.07
C ASP A 11 -12.81 -17.58 -2.23
N PRO A 12 -11.94 -18.55 -1.87
CA PRO A 12 -10.64 -18.25 -1.27
C PRO A 12 -9.63 -17.87 -2.36
N ILE A 13 -8.89 -16.79 -2.14
CA ILE A 13 -7.78 -16.36 -3.01
C ILE A 13 -6.46 -16.57 -2.25
N ASP A 14 -5.52 -17.29 -2.87
CA ASP A 14 -4.15 -17.40 -2.35
C ASP A 14 -3.35 -16.16 -2.77
N ILE A 15 -2.86 -15.43 -1.77
CA ILE A 15 -2.07 -14.21 -1.94
C ILE A 15 -0.58 -14.42 -1.64
N THR A 16 -0.14 -15.67 -1.52
CA THR A 16 1.28 -16.01 -1.37
C THR A 16 2.05 -15.65 -2.65
N PRO A 17 3.22 -15.00 -2.57
CA PRO A 17 3.97 -14.59 -1.37
C PRO A 17 3.77 -13.11 -0.96
N PHE A 18 2.85 -12.39 -1.60
CA PHE A 18 2.71 -10.92 -1.48
C PHE A 18 1.69 -10.46 -0.45
N GLY A 19 1.00 -11.38 0.23
CA GLY A 19 0.05 -11.09 1.30
C GLY A 19 0.63 -10.17 2.36
N GLY A 20 -0.19 -9.21 2.80
CA GLY A 20 0.33 -7.94 3.33
C GLY A 20 -0.48 -7.28 4.43
N ASN A 21 0.09 -6.18 4.93
CA ASN A 21 -0.49 -5.38 6.00
C ASN A 21 -1.74 -4.60 5.59
N LEU A 22 -1.84 -4.18 4.33
CA LEU A 22 -2.94 -3.35 3.85
C LEU A 22 -3.51 -3.89 2.54
N LEU A 23 -4.85 -3.82 2.45
CA LEU A 23 -5.63 -4.11 1.27
C LEU A 23 -6.51 -2.89 0.95
N ARG A 24 -6.63 -2.56 -0.33
CA ARG A 24 -7.63 -1.65 -0.88
C ARG A 24 -8.36 -2.35 -2.04
N VAL A 25 -9.63 -2.00 -2.22
CA VAL A 25 -10.47 -2.50 -3.32
C VAL A 25 -10.84 -1.29 -4.17
N CYS A 26 -10.49 -1.30 -5.45
CA CYS A 26 -10.72 -0.18 -6.36
C CYS A 26 -10.57 -0.66 -7.81
N ASP A 27 -11.38 -0.10 -8.72
CA ASP A 27 -11.17 -0.20 -10.17
C ASP A 27 -9.98 0.71 -10.54
N VAL A 28 -8.78 0.13 -10.64
CA VAL A 28 -7.54 0.89 -10.82
C VAL A 28 -7.12 1.03 -12.28
N ASN A 29 -7.81 0.33 -13.18
CA ASN A 29 -7.52 0.32 -14.61
C ASN A 29 -8.66 0.92 -15.47
N GLY A 30 -9.81 1.25 -14.86
CA GLY A 30 -10.96 1.87 -15.50
C GLY A 30 -11.83 0.91 -16.31
N ASP A 31 -11.74 -0.40 -16.08
CA ASP A 31 -12.48 -1.42 -16.85
C ASP A 31 -13.89 -1.71 -16.30
N GLY A 32 -14.22 -1.15 -15.14
CA GLY A 32 -15.51 -1.29 -14.47
C GLY A 32 -15.58 -2.45 -13.46
N GLU A 33 -14.54 -3.27 -13.36
CA GLU A 33 -14.37 -4.27 -12.31
C GLU A 33 -13.39 -3.75 -11.25
N SER A 34 -13.45 -4.29 -10.02
CA SER A 34 -12.54 -3.87 -8.96
C SER A 34 -11.36 -4.82 -8.80
N GLU A 35 -10.18 -4.25 -8.63
CA GLU A 35 -8.96 -4.94 -8.25
C GLU A 35 -8.71 -4.88 -6.74
N TYR A 36 -7.80 -5.74 -6.30
CA TYR A 36 -7.23 -5.74 -4.98
C TYR A 36 -5.81 -5.19 -5.02
N VAL A 37 -5.57 -4.06 -4.34
CA VAL A 37 -4.23 -3.47 -4.17
C VAL A 37 -3.70 -3.82 -2.79
N ILE A 38 -2.62 -4.58 -2.76
CA ILE A 38 -2.03 -5.12 -1.53
C ILE A 38 -0.67 -4.47 -1.30
N LEU A 39 -0.48 -3.82 -0.15
CA LEU A 39 0.84 -3.41 0.34
C LEU A 39 1.31 -4.41 1.39
N GLN A 40 2.41 -5.10 1.09
CA GLN A 40 3.00 -6.06 2.02
C GLN A 40 3.59 -5.37 3.25
N SER A 41 4.53 -4.46 3.03
CA SER A 41 5.19 -3.68 4.07
C SER A 41 5.69 -2.36 3.49
N PRO A 42 5.71 -1.27 4.26
CA PRO A 42 6.34 0.00 3.86
C PRO A 42 7.85 0.04 4.15
N GLY A 43 8.45 -0.99 4.76
CA GLY A 43 9.89 -1.02 5.09
C GLY A 43 10.33 0.00 6.16
N GLN A 44 9.43 0.40 7.07
CA GLN A 44 9.70 1.48 8.03
C GLN A 44 10.41 1.00 9.30
N PHE A 45 11.74 0.93 9.24
CA PHE A 45 12.62 0.63 10.37
C PHE A 45 13.92 1.44 10.35
N GLN A 46 13.88 2.68 9.87
CA GLN A 46 15.05 3.57 9.74
C GLN A 46 15.08 4.72 10.74
N SER A 47 14.35 4.59 11.86
CA SER A 47 14.27 5.63 12.90
C SER A 47 15.65 6.03 13.43
N GLN A 48 15.97 7.33 13.33
CA GLN A 48 17.22 7.88 13.87
C GLN A 48 17.33 7.81 15.40
N VAL A 49 16.21 7.60 16.10
CA VAL A 49 16.15 7.57 17.57
C VAL A 49 16.11 6.15 18.15
N ARG A 50 16.13 5.11 17.32
CA ARG A 50 16.09 3.71 17.76
C ARG A 50 17.14 2.86 17.03
N ASP A 51 18.04 2.24 17.79
CA ASP A 51 18.87 1.16 17.28
C ASP A 51 18.10 -0.17 17.34
N TRP A 52 18.14 -0.94 16.26
CA TRP A 52 17.45 -2.22 16.11
C TRP A 52 18.32 -3.43 16.49
N LYS A 53 19.58 -3.24 16.89
CA LYS A 53 20.51 -4.34 17.20
C LYS A 53 20.01 -5.37 18.20
N ASN A 54 19.05 -5.04 19.06
CA ASN A 54 18.48 -5.95 20.07
C ASN A 54 16.95 -6.14 19.95
N SER A 55 16.34 -5.80 18.81
CA SER A 55 14.88 -5.95 18.63
C SER A 55 14.45 -7.25 17.96
N GLY A 56 15.40 -8.04 17.44
CA GLY A 56 15.10 -9.17 16.55
C GLY A 56 14.71 -8.78 15.12
N VAL A 57 14.70 -7.48 14.80
CA VAL A 57 14.47 -6.97 13.44
C VAL A 57 15.76 -7.16 12.64
N THR A 58 15.69 -7.93 11.57
CA THR A 58 16.81 -8.16 10.66
C THR A 58 16.89 -7.04 9.62
N PRO A 59 18.04 -6.80 8.96
CA PRO A 59 18.12 -5.86 7.84
C PRO A 59 17.10 -6.13 6.75
N ARG A 60 16.73 -7.40 6.53
CA ARG A 60 15.75 -7.79 5.52
C ARG A 60 14.34 -7.35 5.89
N ASP A 61 13.97 -7.42 7.17
CA ASP A 61 12.69 -6.88 7.67
C ASP A 61 12.57 -5.37 7.37
N GLN A 62 13.69 -4.65 7.45
CA GLN A 62 13.77 -3.21 7.15
C GLN A 62 13.62 -2.88 5.67
N ASP A 63 13.80 -3.87 4.79
CA ASP A 63 13.80 -3.70 3.35
C ASP A 63 12.55 -4.25 2.67
N VAL A 64 11.66 -4.94 3.39
CA VAL A 64 10.43 -5.51 2.82
C VAL A 64 9.55 -4.39 2.29
N PHE A 65 9.34 -4.41 0.98
CA PHE A 65 8.43 -3.52 0.29
C PHE A 65 7.93 -4.18 -0.98
N CYS A 66 6.61 -4.35 -1.06
CA CYS A 66 5.93 -4.92 -2.22
C CYS A 66 4.52 -4.36 -2.31
N ILE A 67 4.17 -3.81 -3.47
CA ILE A 67 2.80 -3.54 -3.87
C ILE A 67 2.45 -4.56 -4.94
N THR A 68 1.35 -5.27 -4.75
CA THR A 68 0.83 -6.20 -5.75
C THR A 68 -0.61 -5.84 -6.03
N VAL A 69 -0.95 -5.73 -7.32
CA VAL A 69 -2.32 -5.57 -7.78
C VAL A 69 -2.77 -6.87 -8.42
N ILE A 70 -3.88 -7.40 -7.94
CA ILE A 70 -4.50 -8.62 -8.45
C ILE A 70 -5.95 -8.34 -8.88
N ASP A 71 -6.44 -9.11 -9.85
CA ASP A 71 -7.85 -9.10 -10.22
C ASP A 71 -8.73 -9.85 -9.21
N SER A 72 -10.04 -9.88 -9.45
CA SER A 72 -11.01 -10.55 -8.59
C SER A 72 -10.80 -12.08 -8.47
N SER A 73 -10.06 -12.68 -9.41
CA SER A 73 -9.74 -14.11 -9.46
C SER A 73 -8.37 -14.44 -8.83
N GLY A 74 -7.62 -13.43 -8.40
CA GLY A 74 -6.29 -13.59 -7.81
C GLY A 74 -5.14 -13.56 -8.82
N ASN A 75 -5.38 -13.24 -10.10
CA ASN A 75 -4.30 -13.11 -11.06
C ASN A 75 -3.55 -11.80 -10.83
N VAL A 76 -2.21 -11.89 -10.76
CA VAL A 76 -1.35 -10.70 -10.64
C VAL A 76 -1.39 -9.92 -11.94
N LEU A 77 -1.86 -8.67 -11.87
CA LEU A 77 -1.82 -7.72 -12.98
C LEU A 77 -0.43 -7.09 -13.07
N TRP A 78 0.07 -6.58 -11.95
CA TRP A 78 1.42 -6.05 -11.84
C TRP A 78 1.91 -6.04 -10.39
N GLN A 79 3.23 -5.92 -10.23
CA GLN A 79 3.90 -5.85 -8.94
C GLN A 79 5.02 -4.80 -8.96
N TYR A 80 5.14 -4.03 -7.89
CA TYR A 80 6.24 -3.11 -7.68
C TYR A 80 6.95 -3.41 -6.35
N GLY A 81 8.27 -3.65 -6.42
CA GLY A 81 9.06 -4.16 -5.30
C GLY A 81 9.14 -5.69 -5.30
N SER A 82 9.65 -6.23 -4.18
CA SER A 82 9.88 -7.67 -4.02
C SER A 82 9.16 -8.15 -2.77
N PRO A 83 8.31 -9.19 -2.88
CA PRO A 83 7.64 -9.74 -1.73
C PRO A 83 8.63 -10.42 -0.80
N TRP A 84 8.18 -10.63 0.43
CA TRP A 84 8.90 -11.43 1.40
C TRP A 84 9.11 -12.85 0.85
N PRO A 85 10.37 -13.28 0.70
CA PRO A 85 10.69 -14.49 -0.05
C PRO A 85 10.58 -15.77 0.78
N GLU A 86 10.27 -15.68 2.08
CA GLU A 86 10.06 -16.84 2.96
C GLU A 86 8.61 -16.90 3.43
N PRO A 87 7.66 -17.30 2.57
CA PRO A 87 6.22 -17.21 2.87
C PRO A 87 5.78 -17.99 4.12
N MET A 88 6.56 -18.98 4.54
CA MET A 88 6.31 -19.77 5.76
C MET A 88 6.95 -19.18 7.02
N ASN A 89 7.82 -18.19 6.89
CA ASN A 89 8.46 -17.50 8.01
C ASN A 89 7.94 -16.06 8.06
N PRO A 90 7.32 -15.60 9.16
CA PRO A 90 6.80 -14.24 9.21
C PRO A 90 7.95 -13.22 9.13
N TYR A 91 7.72 -12.12 8.41
CA TYR A 91 8.57 -10.92 8.48
C TYR A 91 8.08 -9.99 9.60
N VAL A 92 8.95 -9.11 10.06
CA VAL A 92 8.60 -8.04 10.99
C VAL A 92 8.28 -6.79 10.19
N SER A 93 7.12 -6.17 10.45
CA SER A 93 6.76 -4.87 9.90
C SER A 93 6.35 -3.90 11.00
N HIS A 94 6.66 -2.63 10.82
CA HIS A 94 6.08 -1.57 11.63
C HIS A 94 4.58 -1.44 11.31
N GLY A 95 3.77 -1.23 12.36
CA GLY A 95 2.33 -1.49 12.38
C GLY A 95 1.45 -0.64 11.45
N SER A 96 0.18 -1.07 11.36
CA SER A 96 -0.88 -0.72 10.40
C SER A 96 -1.30 0.76 10.42
N GLY A 97 -0.50 1.60 9.79
CA GLY A 97 -0.92 2.94 9.38
C GLY A 97 -1.75 2.92 8.09
N ASP A 98 -2.44 4.02 7.77
CA ASP A 98 -3.03 4.22 6.45
C ASP A 98 -1.96 4.72 5.49
N GLN A 99 -1.13 3.80 5.01
CA GLN A 99 0.06 4.07 4.20
C GLN A 99 -0.11 3.73 2.73
N LEU A 100 -1.36 3.50 2.35
CA LEU A 100 -1.78 3.21 0.99
C LEU A 100 -3.07 3.99 0.72
N VAL A 101 -2.96 4.99 -0.14
CA VAL A 101 -4.08 5.78 -0.64
C VAL A 101 -4.16 5.59 -2.14
N ILE A 102 -5.38 5.48 -2.66
CA ILE A 102 -5.67 5.43 -4.08
C ILE A 102 -6.54 6.64 -4.40
N ASP A 103 -6.05 7.54 -5.24
CA ASP A 103 -6.75 8.76 -5.62
C ASP A 103 -6.15 9.33 -6.92
N ASP A 104 -6.93 10.13 -7.63
CA ASP A 104 -6.48 10.95 -8.76
C ASP A 104 -5.86 12.24 -8.18
N VAL A 105 -4.54 12.20 -7.97
CA VAL A 105 -3.82 13.24 -7.21
C VAL A 105 -3.24 14.33 -8.09
N ASP A 106 -3.07 14.08 -9.39
CA ASP A 106 -2.64 15.09 -10.36
C ASP A 106 -3.77 15.63 -11.24
N GLY A 107 -4.98 15.08 -11.13
CA GLY A 107 -6.17 15.59 -11.78
C GLY A 107 -6.27 15.19 -13.26
N ASP A 108 -5.52 14.19 -13.71
CA ASP A 108 -5.56 13.71 -15.10
C ASP A 108 -6.72 12.75 -15.37
N GLY A 109 -7.42 12.31 -14.32
CA GLY A 109 -8.58 11.41 -14.39
C GLY A 109 -8.23 9.93 -14.28
N GLU A 110 -6.94 9.58 -14.24
CA GLU A 110 -6.44 8.25 -13.90
C GLU A 110 -6.14 8.18 -12.39
N LEU A 111 -6.13 6.98 -11.84
CA LEU A 111 -5.83 6.80 -10.41
C LEU A 111 -4.34 6.60 -10.15
N GLU A 112 -3.87 7.15 -9.03
CA GLU A 112 -2.55 6.90 -8.47
C GLU A 112 -2.63 6.08 -7.19
N ILE A 113 -1.63 5.23 -7.01
CA ILE A 113 -1.27 4.68 -5.71
C ILE A 113 -0.25 5.62 -5.06
N VAL A 114 -0.63 6.21 -3.92
CA VAL A 114 0.24 7.00 -3.06
C VAL A 114 0.61 6.16 -1.84
N THR A 115 1.91 5.94 -1.66
CA THR A 115 2.43 5.13 -0.55
C THR A 115 3.75 5.67 -0.01
N VAL A 116 4.22 5.07 1.08
CA VAL A 116 5.54 5.33 1.66
C VAL A 116 6.38 4.07 1.61
N ARG A 117 7.64 4.23 1.19
CA ARG A 117 8.69 3.23 1.25
C ARG A 117 9.84 3.80 2.06
N LYS A 118 10.06 3.32 3.28
CA LYS A 118 11.05 3.88 4.22
C LYS A 118 10.82 5.39 4.43
N ASP A 119 11.74 6.22 3.95
CA ASP A 119 11.75 7.68 3.97
C ASP A 119 11.34 8.29 2.61
N GLU A 120 10.73 7.52 1.70
CA GLU A 120 10.32 7.99 0.37
C GLU A 120 8.79 7.99 0.25
N LEU A 121 8.22 9.13 -0.13
CA LEU A 121 6.84 9.22 -0.62
C LEU A 121 6.84 8.85 -2.11
N LEU A 122 6.07 7.84 -2.47
CA LEU A 122 5.97 7.29 -3.82
C LEU A 122 4.57 7.53 -4.39
N ILE A 123 4.51 7.96 -5.64
CA ILE A 123 3.29 8.06 -6.45
C ILE A 123 3.47 7.18 -7.68
N LEU A 124 2.64 6.14 -7.80
CA LEU A 124 2.65 5.20 -8.93
C LEU A 124 1.32 5.29 -9.68
N ALA A 125 1.33 5.17 -11.00
CA ALA A 125 0.12 4.96 -11.78
C ALA A 125 -0.53 3.63 -11.34
N ALA A 126 -1.79 3.66 -10.92
CA ALA A 126 -2.45 2.50 -10.35
C ALA A 126 -2.71 1.38 -11.37
N SER A 127 -2.84 1.74 -12.65
CA SER A 127 -3.07 0.78 -13.75
C SER A 127 -1.88 -0.11 -14.08
N CYS A 128 -0.63 0.33 -13.80
CA CYS A 128 0.57 -0.38 -14.26
C CYS A 128 1.79 -0.34 -13.33
N GLY A 129 1.71 0.35 -12.19
CA GLY A 129 2.82 0.46 -11.25
C GLY A 129 3.98 1.33 -11.73
N ARG A 130 3.82 2.10 -12.81
CA ARG A 130 4.85 3.06 -13.26
C ARG A 130 4.96 4.20 -12.27
N ILE A 131 6.17 4.51 -11.80
CA ILE A 131 6.43 5.67 -10.94
C ILE A 131 6.07 6.95 -11.71
N LYS A 132 5.10 7.72 -11.20
CA LYS A 132 4.77 9.07 -11.70
C LYS A 132 5.63 10.13 -11.02
N ASN A 133 5.85 10.00 -9.70
CA ASN A 133 6.66 10.94 -8.92
C ASN A 133 7.18 10.31 -7.62
N SER A 134 8.25 10.87 -7.05
CA SER A 134 8.67 10.56 -5.69
C SER A 134 9.40 11.72 -5.03
N THR A 135 9.40 11.72 -3.71
CA THR A 135 10.22 12.66 -2.93
C THR A 135 10.66 12.04 -1.62
N ARG A 136 11.83 12.46 -1.13
CA ARG A 136 12.30 12.08 0.20
C ARG A 136 11.56 12.86 1.27
N LEU A 137 11.17 12.15 2.30
CA LEU A 137 10.63 12.65 3.54
C LEU A 137 11.78 12.91 4.53
N PRO A 138 11.60 13.82 5.51
CA PRO A 138 12.65 14.16 6.47
C PRO A 138 12.97 13.03 7.46
N ALA A 139 12.13 12.00 7.53
CA ALA A 139 12.28 10.84 8.40
C ALA A 139 11.55 9.63 7.79
N ASP A 140 11.76 8.46 8.39
CA ASP A 140 10.89 7.31 8.17
C ASP A 140 9.69 7.36 9.14
N ASN A 141 8.88 6.30 9.19
CA ASN A 141 7.78 6.13 10.15
C ASN A 141 6.59 7.10 9.97
N PHE A 142 6.37 7.59 8.75
CA PHE A 142 5.11 8.23 8.40
C PHE A 142 4.00 7.18 8.30
N THR A 143 3.07 7.17 9.25
CA THR A 143 2.04 6.12 9.39
C THR A 143 0.68 6.51 8.80
N ARG A 144 0.51 7.73 8.31
CA ARG A 144 -0.74 8.15 7.67
C ARG A 144 -0.46 8.98 6.44
N LEU A 145 -1.10 8.58 5.36
CA LEU A 145 -1.23 9.30 4.13
C LEU A 145 -2.70 9.69 3.97
N ALA A 146 -2.91 10.91 3.50
CA ALA A 146 -4.22 11.40 3.11
C ALA A 146 -4.03 12.32 1.92
N THR A 147 -4.91 12.17 0.94
CA THR A 147 -5.03 13.09 -0.19
C THR A 147 -6.19 14.04 0.08
N ALA A 148 -6.12 15.25 -0.47
CA ALA A 148 -7.17 16.23 -0.31
C ALA A 148 -7.26 17.13 -1.54
N ARG A 149 -8.48 17.28 -2.07
CA ARG A 149 -8.80 18.30 -3.07
C ARG A 149 -9.12 19.60 -2.35
N LEU A 150 -8.12 20.46 -2.20
CA LEU A 150 -8.32 21.79 -1.62
C LEU A 150 -9.03 22.67 -2.64
N ARG A 151 -10.26 23.10 -2.36
CA ARG A 151 -10.88 24.20 -3.13
C ARG A 151 -9.98 25.43 -2.97
N GLY A 152 -9.62 26.05 -4.10
CA GLY A 152 -8.85 27.29 -4.09
C GLY A 152 -9.46 28.31 -3.14
N LYS A 153 -8.60 29.03 -2.41
CA LYS A 153 -8.96 30.21 -1.63
C LYS A 153 -9.92 31.04 -2.48
N ARG A 154 -11.12 31.33 -1.98
CA ARG A 154 -11.92 32.42 -2.54
C ARG A 154 -11.14 33.69 -2.23
N ASP A 155 -10.47 34.25 -3.22
CA ASP A 155 -10.00 35.62 -3.14
C ASP A 155 -11.23 36.51 -2.97
N GLY A 156 -11.41 37.09 -1.77
CA GLY A 156 -12.50 38.01 -1.47
C GLY A 156 -13.13 37.84 -0.08
N CYS A 157 -12.47 38.37 0.95
CA CYS A 157 -13.07 39.17 2.02
C CYS A 157 -11.96 40.01 2.66
#